data_AF-A0AA38TW30-F1
#
_entry.id   AF-A0AA38TW30-F1
#
_cell.length_a   1.000
_cell.length_b   1.000
_cell.length_c   1.000
_cell.angle_alpha   90.00
_cell.angle_beta   90.00
_cell.angle_gamma   90.00
#
_symmetry.space_group_name_H-M   'P 1'
#
loop_
_entity.id
_entity.type
_entity.pdbx_description
1 polymer ?
#
loop_
_entity_poly.entity_id
_entity_poly.type
_entity_poly.pdbx_seq_one_letter_code
_entity_poly.pdbx_strand_id
1 'polypeptide(L)'
;MDVKIDLLNEDLEEIYMEQPKGFVAQVCLMLIIGGDDKMIRSTKDMLKSKFDMKDMGLSYVILGIKITRTQNSLVLSQTHYVDKILEKFYKGDTSITKTPSDTSQHLSKNKRG
;
A
#
# COMPACT_ATOMS: atom_id res chain seq x y z
N MET A 1 -4.10 2.12 9.17
CA MET A 1 -2.71 1.65 9.26
C MET A 1 -1.91 2.65 8.47
N ASP A 2 -1.27 3.59 9.16
CA ASP A 2 -0.43 4.60 8.51
C ASP A 2 0.93 3.97 8.26
N VAL A 3 1.34 3.87 7.01
CA VAL A 3 2.72 3.50 6.67
C VAL A 3 3.28 4.62 5.83
N LYS A 4 4.09 5.44 6.50
CA LYS A 4 4.91 6.49 5.89
C LYS A 4 6.21 5.83 5.44
N ILE A 5 6.53 5.88 4.14
CA ILE A 5 7.76 5.32 3.58
C ILE A 5 8.49 6.45 2.84
N ASP A 6 9.59 6.91 3.42
CA ASP A 6 10.57 7.75 2.76
C ASP A 6 11.42 6.85 1.83
N LEU A 7 11.54 7.21 0.54
CA LEU A 7 12.30 6.44 -0.46
C LEU A 7 13.54 7.22 -0.91
N LEU A 8 14.71 6.56 -0.84
CA LEU A 8 15.98 7.04 -1.39
C LEU A 8 16.39 6.16 -2.59
N ASN A 9 16.50 6.81 -3.75
CA ASN A 9 17.23 6.49 -5.00
C ASN A 9 16.97 5.16 -5.74
N GLU A 10 17.00 5.27 -7.07
CA GLU A 10 16.32 4.44 -8.07
C GLU A 10 17.12 3.28 -8.66
N ASP A 11 16.51 2.09 -8.63
CA ASP A 11 16.39 1.09 -9.71
C ASP A 11 15.60 -0.08 -9.08
N LEU A 12 14.66 -0.66 -9.83
CA LEU A 12 13.61 -1.51 -9.27
C LEU A 12 13.48 -2.83 -9.99
N GLU A 13 13.44 -3.94 -9.26
CA GLU A 13 13.03 -5.21 -9.86
C GLU A 13 12.25 -6.08 -8.85
N GLU A 14 11.27 -6.86 -9.33
CA GLU A 14 10.36 -7.70 -8.56
C GLU A 14 10.87 -9.14 -8.39
N ILE A 15 10.56 -9.77 -7.26
CA ILE A 15 10.76 -11.21 -7.04
C ILE A 15 9.59 -11.81 -6.22
N TYR A 16 9.05 -12.94 -6.67
CA TYR A 16 8.04 -13.83 -6.05
C TYR A 16 8.66 -14.90 -5.18
N MET A 17 7.86 -15.70 -4.46
CA MET A 17 8.27 -16.97 -3.85
C MET A 17 7.34 -18.16 -4.15
N GLU A 18 7.89 -19.34 -4.45
CA GLU A 18 7.14 -20.61 -4.41
C GLU A 18 7.28 -21.28 -3.03
N GLN A 19 6.25 -22.03 -2.58
CA GLN A 19 6.15 -22.48 -1.19
C GLN A 19 5.99 -24.01 -1.05
N PRO A 20 6.60 -24.62 -0.01
CA PRO A 20 6.43 -26.03 0.29
C PRO A 20 5.02 -26.35 0.83
N LYS A 21 4.56 -27.58 0.57
CA LYS A 21 3.20 -28.04 0.89
C LYS A 21 2.97 -28.14 2.41
N GLY A 22 1.89 -27.53 2.89
CA GLY A 22 1.45 -27.57 4.29
C GLY A 22 1.44 -26.22 5.00
N PHE A 23 2.06 -25.20 4.40
CA PHE A 23 1.89 -23.80 4.80
C PHE A 23 0.77 -23.16 3.98
N VAL A 24 -0.14 -22.39 4.62
CA VAL A 24 -1.04 -21.49 3.90
C VAL A 24 -0.19 -20.33 3.39
N ALA A 25 0.34 -20.56 2.20
CA ALA A 25 1.19 -19.66 1.46
C ALA A 25 0.40 -18.46 0.95
N GLN A 26 0.36 -17.37 1.71
CA GLN A 26 0.04 -16.08 1.10
C GLN A 26 1.20 -15.75 0.16
N VAL A 27 0.93 -15.67 -1.15
CA VAL A 27 1.92 -15.21 -2.14
C VAL A 27 2.39 -13.83 -1.69
N CYS A 28 3.63 -13.74 -1.22
CA CYS A 28 4.23 -12.49 -0.79
C CYS A 28 4.85 -11.79 -2.00
N LEU A 29 4.35 -10.60 -2.29
CA LEU A 29 4.89 -9.69 -3.30
C LEU A 29 5.92 -8.78 -2.64
N MET A 30 7.13 -8.71 -3.20
CA MET A 30 8.20 -7.83 -2.71
C MET A 30 8.70 -6.92 -3.83
N LEU A 31 8.82 -5.62 -3.52
CA LEU A 31 9.44 -4.62 -4.38
C LEU A 31 10.81 -4.25 -3.80
N ILE A 32 11.87 -4.39 -4.59
CA ILE A 32 13.22 -3.95 -4.23
C ILE A 32 13.52 -2.65 -4.95
N ILE A 33 13.96 -1.63 -4.21
CA ILE A 33 14.25 -0.28 -4.68
C ILE A 33 15.67 0.12 -4.28
N GLY A 34 16.52 0.53 -5.22
CA GLY A 34 17.83 1.12 -4.87
C GLY A 34 18.64 1.67 -6.04
N GLY A 35 19.40 2.74 -5.81
CA GLY A 35 20.24 3.46 -6.80
C GLY A 35 21.39 2.72 -7.50
N ASP A 36 21.57 1.42 -7.24
CA ASP A 36 22.72 0.65 -7.71
C ASP A 36 22.29 -0.78 -8.07
N ASP A 37 22.31 -1.07 -9.37
CA ASP A 37 22.00 -2.39 -9.93
C ASP A 37 22.79 -3.54 -9.31
N LYS A 38 24.03 -3.31 -8.87
CA LYS A 38 24.82 -4.37 -8.20
C LYS A 38 24.26 -4.69 -6.83
N MET A 39 23.86 -3.66 -6.08
CA MET A 39 23.20 -3.84 -4.77
C MET A 39 21.84 -4.50 -4.91
N ILE A 40 21.05 -4.13 -5.93
CA ILE A 40 19.77 -4.79 -6.22
C ILE A 40 20.02 -6.27 -6.48
N ARG A 41 20.88 -6.61 -7.45
CA ARG A 41 21.17 -8.01 -7.80
C ARG A 41 21.67 -8.83 -6.62
N SER A 42 22.62 -8.29 -5.85
CA SER A 42 23.10 -8.96 -4.63
C SER A 42 21.98 -9.21 -3.62
N THR A 43 21.09 -8.24 -3.43
CA THR A 43 19.92 -8.37 -2.55
C THR A 43 18.96 -9.45 -3.07
N LYS A 44 18.72 -9.48 -4.38
CA LYS A 44 17.90 -10.53 -5.02
C LYS A 44 18.46 -11.91 -4.78
N ASP A 45 19.76 -12.09 -5.01
CA ASP A 45 20.43 -13.38 -4.87
C ASP A 45 20.44 -13.85 -3.42
N MET A 46 20.68 -12.93 -2.47
CA MET A 46 20.57 -13.23 -1.04
C MET A 46 19.15 -13.71 -0.69
N LEU A 47 18.10 -13.07 -1.19
CA LEU A 47 16.72 -13.46 -0.86
C LEU A 47 16.36 -14.80 -1.53
N LYS A 48 16.75 -15.01 -2.80
CA LYS A 48 16.61 -16.28 -3.53
C LYS A 48 17.35 -17.45 -2.87
N SER A 49 18.45 -17.17 -2.16
CA SER A 49 19.18 -18.20 -1.42
C SER A 49 18.44 -18.70 -0.17
N LYS A 50 17.56 -17.88 0.40
CA LYS A 50 16.84 -18.17 1.66
C LYS A 50 15.41 -18.60 1.43
N PHE A 51 14.84 -18.19 0.30
CA PHE A 51 13.46 -18.41 -0.03
C PHE A 51 13.38 -18.81 -1.50
N ASP A 52 12.54 -19.80 -1.79
CA ASP A 52 12.25 -20.18 -3.17
C ASP A 52 11.58 -19.00 -3.84
N MET A 53 12.27 -18.35 -4.78
CA MET A 53 11.94 -17.02 -5.28
C MET A 53 11.98 -16.87 -6.80
N LYS A 54 10.95 -16.26 -7.43
CA LYS A 54 10.86 -16.01 -8.87
C LYS A 54 10.97 -14.54 -9.24
N ASP A 55 12.02 -14.17 -9.96
CA ASP A 55 12.18 -12.81 -10.49
C ASP A 55 11.14 -12.46 -11.56
N MET A 56 10.62 -11.24 -11.53
CA MET A 56 9.69 -10.70 -12.54
C MET A 56 10.21 -9.48 -13.27
N GLY A 57 11.40 -9.00 -12.92
CA GLY A 57 11.95 -7.79 -13.51
C GLY A 57 11.19 -6.52 -13.11
N LEU A 58 11.13 -5.55 -14.01
CA LEU A 58 10.58 -4.23 -13.72
C LEU A 58 9.06 -4.25 -13.53
N SER A 59 8.60 -3.83 -12.35
CA SER A 59 7.18 -3.64 -12.09
C SER A 59 6.63 -2.33 -12.64
N TYR A 60 5.38 -2.35 -13.07
CA TYR A 60 4.56 -1.14 -13.27
C TYR A 60 3.41 -1.03 -12.28
N VAL A 61 3.05 -2.12 -11.61
CA VAL A 61 1.98 -2.18 -10.61
C VAL A 61 2.29 -3.26 -9.58
N ILE A 62 2.25 -2.91 -8.30
CA ILE A 62 2.32 -3.88 -7.19
C ILE A 62 1.14 -3.68 -6.25
N LEU A 63 0.37 -4.73 -5.96
CA LEU A 63 -0.78 -4.68 -5.03
C LEU A 63 -1.79 -3.54 -5.33
N GLY A 64 -1.94 -3.15 -6.60
CA GLY A 64 -2.80 -2.02 -7.00
C GLY A 64 -2.16 -0.63 -6.89
N ILE A 65 -0.88 -0.56 -6.49
CA ILE A 65 -0.05 0.65 -6.52
C ILE A 65 0.59 0.76 -7.89
N LYS A 66 0.24 1.80 -8.65
CA LYS A 66 0.89 2.13 -9.91
C LYS A 66 2.27 2.72 -9.65
N ILE A 67 3.25 2.24 -10.39
CA ILE A 67 4.64 2.70 -10.34
C ILE A 67 4.96 3.43 -11.63
N THR A 68 5.36 4.69 -11.51
CA THR A 68 5.81 5.51 -12.65
C THR A 68 7.25 5.93 -12.41
N ARG A 69 8.14 5.57 -13.34
CA ARG A 69 9.55 5.96 -13.31
C ARG A 69 9.72 7.25 -14.11
N THR A 70 10.41 8.22 -13.53
CA THR A 70 10.85 9.43 -14.21
C THR A 70 12.39 9.38 -14.32
N GLN A 71 13.02 10.43 -14.83
CA GLN A 71 14.49 10.43 -14.95
C GLN A 71 15.22 10.44 -13.60
N ASN A 72 14.57 10.95 -12.54
CA ASN A 72 15.21 11.21 -11.25
C ASN A 72 14.35 10.76 -10.05
N SER A 73 13.19 10.14 -10.30
CA SER A 73 12.24 9.84 -9.23
C SER A 73 11.26 8.74 -9.60
N LEU A 74 10.84 8.02 -8.57
CA LEU A 74 9.85 6.97 -8.65
C LEU A 74 8.56 7.41 -7.98
N VAL A 75 7.48 7.46 -8.75
CA VAL A 75 6.16 7.88 -8.28
C VAL A 75 5.29 6.64 -8.04
N LEU A 76 4.87 6.47 -6.80
CA LEU A 76 3.89 5.47 -6.38
C LEU A 76 2.52 6.12 -6.27
N SER A 77 1.53 5.61 -7.02
CA SER A 77 0.18 6.17 -7.06
C SER A 77 -0.88 5.11 -6.87
N GLN A 78 -1.85 5.41 -6.01
CA GLN A 78 -3.10 4.66 -5.85
C GLN A 78 -4.32 5.53 -6.19
N THR A 79 -4.20 6.44 -7.17
CA THR A 79 -5.27 7.42 -7.46
C THR A 79 -6.62 6.76 -7.70
N HIS A 80 -6.67 5.65 -8.45
CA HIS A 80 -7.91 4.90 -8.69
C HIS A 80 -8.55 4.33 -7.41
N TYR A 81 -7.75 3.96 -6.39
CA TYR A 81 -8.29 3.52 -5.11
C TYR A 81 -8.89 4.70 -4.33
N VAL A 82 -8.20 5.85 -4.34
CA VAL A 82 -8.71 7.10 -3.74
C VAL A 82 -10.03 7.50 -4.42
N ASP A 83 -10.09 7.47 -5.75
CA ASP A 83 -11.29 7.78 -6.52
C ASP A 83 -12.45 6.87 -6.13
N LYS A 84 -12.20 5.56 -5.98
CA LYS A 84 -13.22 4.60 -5.51
C LYS A 84 -13.71 4.88 -4.09
N ILE A 85 -12.83 5.28 -3.17
CA ILE A 85 -13.23 5.69 -1.82
C ILE A 85 -14.10 6.94 -1.88
N LEU A 86 -13.67 7.95 -2.63
CA LEU A 86 -14.42 9.19 -2.80
C LEU A 86 -15.77 8.92 -3.49
N GLU A 87 -15.84 8.03 -4.46
CA GLU A 87 -17.10 7.62 -5.08
C GLU A 87 -18.03 6.94 -4.07
N LYS A 88 -17.50 6.09 -3.20
CA LYS A 88 -18.28 5.33 -2.22
C LYS A 88 -18.81 6.19 -1.07
N PHE A 89 -18.04 7.17 -0.61
CA PHE A 89 -18.33 7.93 0.62
C PHE A 89 -18.58 9.42 0.38
N TYR A 90 -18.24 9.92 -0.80
CA TYR A 90 -18.23 11.36 -1.13
C TYR A 90 -18.95 11.66 -2.45
N LYS A 91 -19.87 10.77 -2.88
CA LYS A 91 -20.78 11.01 -4.00
C LYS A 91 -21.80 12.09 -3.64
N GLY A 92 -21.40 13.35 -3.76
CA GLY A 92 -22.26 14.43 -4.22
C GLY A 92 -23.33 14.98 -3.28
N ASP A 93 -23.45 14.57 -2.01
CA ASP A 93 -24.41 15.22 -1.14
C ASP A 93 -23.95 15.37 0.31
N THR A 94 -23.97 16.63 0.73
CA THR A 94 -23.80 17.20 2.07
C THR A 94 -24.94 16.80 2.99
N SER A 95 -25.30 15.52 3.04
CA SER A 95 -25.99 14.99 4.20
C SER A 95 -24.96 14.92 5.32
N ILE A 96 -24.80 16.02 6.07
CA ILE A 96 -24.33 15.97 7.47
C ILE A 96 -24.90 14.68 8.01
N THR A 97 -24.05 13.73 8.35
CA THR A 97 -24.48 12.49 8.97
C THR A 97 -25.44 12.92 10.07
N LYS A 98 -26.74 12.67 9.86
CA LYS A 98 -27.68 12.59 10.96
C LYS A 98 -27.19 11.39 11.72
N THR A 99 -26.17 11.58 12.55
CA THR A 99 -26.03 10.76 13.74
C THR A 99 -27.46 10.71 14.27
N PRO A 100 -28.07 9.52 14.39
CA PRO A 100 -29.34 9.43 15.08
C PRO A 100 -29.00 9.75 16.54
N SER A 101 -28.90 11.05 16.83
CA SER A 101 -28.95 11.53 18.19
C SER A 101 -30.38 11.22 18.58
N ASP A 102 -30.51 10.23 19.46
CA ASP A 102 -31.79 9.85 20.00
C ASP A 102 -32.45 11.10 20.60
N THR A 103 -33.41 11.68 19.87
CA THR A 103 -34.10 12.90 20.28
C THR A 103 -34.99 12.69 21.50
N SER A 104 -35.12 11.44 21.98
CA SER A 104 -35.75 11.16 23.27
C SER A 104 -34.85 11.47 24.47
N GLN A 105 -33.54 11.66 24.27
CA GLN A 105 -32.63 12.05 25.34
C GLN A 105 -32.65 13.56 25.55
N HIS A 106 -33.45 13.99 26.53
CA HIS A 106 -33.52 15.37 26.96
C HIS A 106 -32.28 15.73 27.79
N LEU A 107 -31.32 16.43 27.19
CA LEU A 107 -30.17 16.98 27.91
C LEU A 107 -30.64 18.06 28.89
N SER A 108 -30.40 17.86 30.18
CA SER A 108 -30.64 18.88 31.21
C SER A 108 -29.34 19.59 31.57
N LYS A 109 -29.43 20.88 31.88
CA LYS A 109 -28.27 21.69 32.27
C LYS A 109 -27.74 21.17 33.61
N ASN A 110 -26.50 20.67 33.62
CA ASN A 110 -25.83 20.24 34.83
C ASN A 110 -25.69 21.44 35.79
N LYS A 111 -26.48 21.45 36.87
CA LYS A 111 -26.37 22.40 37.98
C LYS A 111 -25.48 21.78 39.06
N ARG A 112 -24.17 21.76 38.81
CA ARG A 112 -23.19 21.66 39.89
C ARG A 112 -22.54 23.03 40.04
N GLY A 113 -23.00 23.74 41.07
CA GLY A 113 -22.17 24.63 41.86
C GLY A 113 -21.55 23.82 43.00
#